data_AF-A0A1H7MRW9-F1
#
_entry.id   AF-A0A1H7MRW9-F1
#
_cell.length_a   1.000
_cell.length_b   1.000
_cell.length_c   1.000
_cell.angle_alpha   90.00
_cell.angle_beta   90.00
_cell.angle_gamma   90.00
#
_symmetry.space_group_name_H-M   'P 1'
#
loop_
_entity.id
_entity.type
_entity.pdbx_description
1 polymer ?
#
loop_
_entity_poly.entity_id
_entity_poly.type
_entity_poly.pdbx_seq_one_letter_code
_entity_poly.pdbx_strand_id
1 'polypeptide(L)' 'MIRCGVCGERIKPTKEDVYLVPVSVMNLSSQYYECTDCPRCSCQVVLNTRYGEKRRIEHTKREDTEP' A
#
# COMPACT_ATOMS: atom_id res chain seq x y z
N MET A 1 -10.51 -17.36 1.15
CA MET A 1 -9.26 -18.16 1.19
C MET A 1 -8.54 -17.92 -0.12
N ILE A 2 -7.28 -17.51 -0.07
CA ILE A 2 -6.48 -17.14 -1.24
C ILE A 2 -5.41 -18.21 -1.48
N ARG A 3 -4.97 -18.38 -2.73
CA ARG A 3 -3.93 -19.35 -3.08
C ARG A 3 -2.64 -18.61 -3.38
N CYS A 4 -1.53 -19.06 -2.80
CA CYS A 4 -0.21 -18.55 -3.13
C CYS A 4 0.09 -18.82 -4.61
N GLY A 5 0.40 -17.76 -5.38
CA GLY A 5 0.77 -17.88 -6.80
C GLY A 5 2.14 -18.55 -7.01
N VAL A 6 2.98 -18.61 -5.98
CA VAL A 6 4.34 -19.18 -6.06
C VAL A 6 4.33 -20.66 -5.69
N CYS A 7 3.89 -21.02 -4.48
CA CYS A 7 3.95 -22.41 -3.98
C CYS A 7 2.60 -23.14 -3.98
N GLY A 8 1.50 -22.47 -4.32
CA GLY A 8 0.17 -23.07 -4.38
C GLY A 8 -0.53 -23.31 -3.03
N GLU A 9 0.10 -22.96 -1.91
CA GLU A 9 -0.47 -23.09 -0.55
C GLU A 9 -1.77 -22.30 -0.39
N ARG A 10 -2.70 -22.81 0.42
CA ARG A 10 -3.96 -22.12 0.72
C ARG A 10 -3.77 -21.25 1.96
N ILE A 11 -3.95 -19.94 1.80
CA ILE A 11 -3.74 -18.95 2.85
C ILE A 11 -5.10 -18.42 3.30
N LYS A 12 -5.27 -18.32 4.62
CA LYS A 12 -6.43 -17.69 5.26
C LYS A 12 -5.91 -16.57 6.18
N PRO A 13 -5.59 -15.40 5.60
CA PRO A 13 -5.03 -14.31 6.39
C PRO A 13 -6.06 -13.79 7.40
N THR A 14 -5.61 -13.48 8.61
CA THR A 14 -6.37 -12.68 9.57
C THR A 14 -6.09 -11.19 9.36
N LYS A 15 -6.75 -10.32 10.11
CA LYS A 15 -6.52 -8.88 9.99
C LYS A 15 -5.10 -8.49 10.41
N GLU A 16 -4.55 -9.22 11.39
CA GLU A 16 -3.23 -9.02 11.96
C GLU A 16 -2.11 -9.43 10.98
N ASP A 17 -2.40 -10.37 10.08
CA ASP A 17 -1.45 -10.84 9.05
C ASP A 17 -1.33 -9.87 7.85
N VAL A 18 -2.18 -8.84 7.79
CA VAL A 18 -2.30 -7.94 6.64
C VAL A 18 -1.57 -6.63 6.89
N TYR A 19 -0.69 -6.26 5.97
CA TYR A 19 0.07 -5.02 6.01
C TYR A 19 -0.10 -4.21 4.72
N LEU A 20 0.26 -2.93 4.77
CA LEU A 20 0.16 -2.01 3.64
C LEU A 20 1.52 -1.78 2.98
N VAL A 21 1.58 -1.90 1.66
CA VAL A 21 2.77 -1.61 0.85
C VAL A 21 2.47 -0.48 -0.13
N PRO A 22 3.26 0.62 -0.16
CA PRO A 22 3.04 1.70 -1.13
C PRO A 22 3.33 1.25 -2.57
N VAL A 23 2.52 1.70 -3.52
CA VAL A 23 2.66 1.33 -4.95
C VAL A 23 3.88 2.00 -5.60
N SER A 24 4.34 3.13 -5.06
CA SER A 24 5.50 3.85 -5.60
C SER A 24 6.68 3.90 -4.62
N VAL A 25 7.88 3.75 -5.17
CA VAL A 25 9.16 3.75 -4.45
C VAL A 25 9.41 5.07 -3.69
N MET A 26 8.75 6.15 -4.10
CA MET A 26 8.91 7.49 -3.52
C MET A 26 7.70 7.97 -2.71
N ASN A 27 6.73 7.09 -2.40
CA ASN A 27 5.49 7.46 -1.69
C ASN A 27 4.69 8.63 -2.33
N LEU A 28 4.95 8.92 -3.61
CA LEU A 28 4.30 10.02 -4.35
C LEU A 28 2.86 9.67 -4.75
N SER A 29 2.48 8.39 -4.64
CA SER A 29 1.13 7.93 -4.88
C SER A 29 0.43 7.67 -3.56
N SER A 30 -0.81 8.15 -3.42
CA SER A 30 -1.68 7.75 -2.33
C SER A 30 -2.18 6.30 -2.47
N GLN A 31 -1.62 5.48 -3.36
CA GLN A 31 -2.06 4.11 -3.59
C GLN A 31 -1.23 3.14 -2.76
N TYR A 32 -1.92 2.18 -2.15
CA TYR A 32 -1.33 1.12 -1.33
C TYR A 32 -1.89 -0.24 -1.73
N TYR A 33 -1.08 -1.28 -1.62
CA TYR A 33 -1.53 -2.66 -1.65
C TYR A 33 -1.73 -3.18 -0.23
N GLU A 34 -2.83 -3.89 -0.01
CA GLU A 34 -2.95 -4.79 1.14
C GLU A 34 -2.26 -6.09 0.79
N CYS A 35 -1.33 -6.51 1.63
CA CYS A 35 -0.50 -7.68 1.40
C CYS A 35 -0.49 -8.57 2.64
N THR A 36 -0.18 -9.85 2.42
CA THR A 36 0.13 -10.82 3.47
C THR A 36 1.23 -11.75 2.99
N ASP A 37 1.96 -12.38 3.91
CA ASP A 37 3.04 -13.30 3.55
C ASP A 37 2.55 -14.75 3.51
N CYS A 38 3.02 -15.50 2.53
CA CYS A 38 2.73 -16.93 2.48
C CYS A 38 3.44 -17.66 3.64
N PRO A 39 2.73 -18.42 4.50
CA PRO A 39 3.35 -19.11 5.64
C PRO A 39 4.30 -20.24 5.24
N ARG A 40 4.28 -20.67 3.96
CA ARG A 40 5.12 -21.76 3.44
C ARG A 40 6.37 -21.28 2.71
N CYS A 41 6.27 -20.23 1.91
CA CYS A 41 7.37 -19.76 1.06
C CYS A 41 7.73 -18.29 1.25
N SER A 42 7.06 -17.60 2.17
CA SER A 42 7.31 -16.21 2.55
C SER A 42 7.17 -15.18 1.43
N CYS A 43 6.63 -15.57 0.27
CA CYS A 43 6.37 -14.60 -0.79
C CYS A 43 5.23 -13.66 -0.36
N GLN A 44 5.35 -12.39 -0.74
CA GLN A 44 4.30 -11.40 -0.57
C GLN A 44 3.13 -11.73 -1.52
N VAL A 45 1.92 -11.78 -0.96
CA VAL A 45 0.67 -11.98 -1.69
C VAL A 45 -0.19 -10.73 -1.58
N VAL A 46 -0.50 -10.13 -2.73
CA VAL A 46 -1.40 -8.97 -2.80
C VAL A 46 -2.85 -9.42 -2.67
N LEU A 47 -3.58 -8.78 -1.77
CA LEU A 47 -4.99 -9.07 -1.46
C LEU A 47 -5.93 -8.04 -2.09
N ASN A 48 -5.56 -6.77 -2.04
CA ASN A 48 -6.41 -5.66 -2.47
C ASN A 48 -5.60 -4.40 -2.78
N THR A 49 -6.25 -3.40 -3.39
CA THR A 49 -5.70 -2.06 -3.59
C THR A 49 -6.50 -1.04 -2.79
N ARG A 50 -5.81 -0.13 -2.11
CA ARG A 50 -6.37 1.01 -1.39
C ARG A 50 -5.94 2.32 -2.03
N TYR A 51 -6.86 3.28 -2.09
CA TYR A 51 -6.61 4.64 -2.54
C TYR A 51 -6.74 5.58 -1.33
N GLY A 52 -5.61 6.09 -0.88
CA GLY A 52 -5.51 7.13 0.12
C GLY A 52 -6.04 8.46 -0.41
N GLU A 53 -6.51 9.29 0.52
CA GLU A 53 -7.10 10.58 0.23
C GLU A 53 -6.02 11.55 -0.31
N LYS A 54 -6.26 12.17 -1.46
CA LYS A 54 -5.38 13.21 -1.99
C LYS A 54 -5.47 14.41 -1.06
N ARG A 55 -4.45 14.67 -0.24
CA ARG A 55 -4.33 15.98 0.43
C ARG A 55 -4.25 17.06 -0.65
N ARG A 56 -5.24 17.97 -0.70
CA ARG A 56 -5.10 19.22 -1.46
C ARG A 56 -3.92 19.96 -0.86
N ILE A 57 -2.85 20.10 -1.62
CA ILE A 57 -1.78 21.03 -1.26
C ILE A 57 -2.31 22.41 -1.63
N GLU A 58 -2.82 23.14 -0.63
CA GLU A 58 -3.14 24.56 -0.80
C GLU A 58 -1.82 25.32 -0.93
N HIS A 59 -1.52 25.80 -2.13
CA HIS A 59 -0.41 26.70 -2.36
C HIS A 59 -0.74 28.05 -1.75
N THR A 60 -0.39 28.25 -0.48
CA THR A 60 -0.33 29.60 0.10
C THR A 60 0.78 30.35 -0.62
N LYS A 61 0.43 31.16 -1.62
CA LYS A 61 1.33 32.16 -2.19
C LYS A 61 1.73 33.08 -1.03
N ARG A 62 3.00 33.05 -0.64
CA ARG A 62 3.57 34.12 0.16
C ARG A 62 3.74 35.28 -0.81
N GLU A 63 2.97 36.34 -0.63
CA GLU A 63 3.24 37.61 -1.29
C GLU A 63 4.52 38.16 -0.65
N ASP A 64 5.62 38.11 -1.41
CA ASP A 64 6.84 38.82 -1.09
C ASP A 64 6.54 40.32 -1.28
N THR A 65 6.22 41.00 -0.18
CA THR A 65 6.24 42.45 -0.14
C THR A 65 7.69 42.89 0.08
N GLU A 66 8.34 43.33 -0.98
CA GLU A 66 9.54 44.18 -0.91
C GLU A 66 9.35 45.36 -1.89
N PRO A 67 9.97 46.53 -1.66
CA PRO A 67 10.42 47.17 -0.41
C PRO A 67 9.65 48.48 -0.09
#